data_AF-A0A7Y2DYG4-F1
#
_entry.id   AF-A0A7Y2DYG4-F1
#
_cell.length_a   1.000
_cell.length_b   1.000
_cell.length_c   1.000
_cell.angle_alpha   90.00
_cell.angle_beta   90.00
_cell.angle_gamma   90.00
#
_symmetry.space_group_name_H-M   'P 1'
#
loop_
_entity.id
_entity.type
_entity.pdbx_description
1 polymer ?
#
loop_
_entity_poly.entity_id
_entity_poly.type
_entity_poly.pdbx_seq_one_letter_code
_entity_poly.pdbx_strand_id
1 'polypeptide(L)'
;MNLPNYLTLIRIFLVPLLVVVLLTPYSEKWFGIESYGLAIAIFLVASLTDILDGHLARRRKQVSKVGALLDPIADKLLVSAALIVLVEKNLAPAWAVVIILGREFVVTGLRSVAASEGIIISAQKVGKIKMWAQCVAIVALLVAGANSPPPVSNFGWDVPAAFWEVAEVRTAFSNLLSLSLTTNDWKVFGYLVGRGSLWFAVLTACWSMYGYFRLFYDESKKKTAKKAVLKSESIQ
;
A
#
# COMPACT_ATOMS: atom_id res chain seq x y z
N MET A 1 -26.18 14.13 4.00
CA MET A 1 -24.85 13.52 3.77
C MET A 1 -24.05 14.45 2.88
N ASN A 2 -22.79 14.73 3.20
CA ASN A 2 -21.97 15.69 2.45
C ASN A 2 -21.30 15.00 1.24
N LEU A 3 -20.97 15.77 0.20
CA LEU A 3 -20.30 15.28 -1.02
C LEU A 3 -19.03 14.43 -0.73
N PRO A 4 -18.13 14.79 0.21
CA PRO A 4 -16.98 13.95 0.55
C PRO A 4 -17.37 12.55 1.04
N ASN A 5 -18.40 12.43 1.88
CA ASN A 5 -18.83 11.12 2.39
C ASN A 5 -19.36 10.20 1.29
N TYR A 6 -20.01 10.75 0.26
CA TYR A 6 -20.45 9.96 -0.89
C TYR A 6 -19.26 9.43 -1.69
N LEU A 7 -18.20 10.23 -1.85
CA LEU A 7 -16.98 9.81 -2.54
C LEU A 7 -16.27 8.68 -1.77
N THR A 8 -16.19 8.77 -0.43
CA THR A 8 -15.65 7.70 0.41
C THR A 8 -16.45 6.40 0.29
N LEU A 9 -17.79 6.49 0.29
CA LEU A 9 -18.67 5.31 0.14
C LEU A 9 -18.55 4.67 -1.25
N ILE A 10 -18.48 5.49 -2.30
CA ILE A 10 -18.21 5.01 -3.66
C ILE A 10 -16.87 4.28 -3.69
N ARG A 11 -15.81 4.82 -3.06
CA ARG A 11 -14.51 4.13 -2.99
C ARG A 11 -14.62 2.77 -2.32
N ILE A 12 -15.29 2.69 -1.18
CA ILE A 12 -15.51 1.42 -0.48
C ILE A 12 -16.24 0.42 -1.38
N PHE A 13 -17.21 0.87 -2.18
CA PHE A 13 -17.92 0.04 -3.15
C PHE A 13 -17.07 -0.36 -4.37
N LEU A 14 -16.12 0.49 -4.80
CA LEU A 14 -15.19 0.18 -5.88
C LEU A 14 -14.18 -0.90 -5.51
N VAL A 15 -13.88 -1.11 -4.23
CA VAL A 15 -12.96 -2.16 -3.77
C VAL A 15 -13.42 -3.58 -4.16
N PRO A 16 -14.62 -4.05 -3.79
CA PRO A 16 -15.08 -5.37 -4.22
C PRO A 16 -15.24 -5.46 -5.74
N LEU A 17 -15.63 -4.37 -6.41
CA LEU A 17 -15.68 -4.33 -7.87
C LEU A 17 -14.30 -4.58 -8.49
N LEU A 18 -13.26 -3.93 -7.99
CA LEU A 18 -11.88 -4.14 -8.43
C LEU A 18 -11.45 -5.61 -8.27
N VAL A 19 -11.78 -6.22 -7.12
CA VAL A 19 -11.47 -7.64 -6.86
C VAL A 19 -12.19 -8.56 -7.85
N VAL A 20 -13.49 -8.34 -8.07
CA VAL A 20 -14.29 -9.13 -9.02
C VAL A 20 -13.76 -8.99 -10.44
N VAL A 21 -13.43 -7.78 -10.88
CA VAL A 21 -12.90 -7.51 -12.22
C VAL A 21 -11.59 -8.25 -12.46
N LEU A 22 -10.69 -8.31 -11.47
CA LEU A 22 -9.38 -8.94 -11.62
C LEU A 22 -9.40 -10.46 -11.44
N LEU A 23 -10.26 -11.00 -10.57
CA LEU A 23 -10.27 -12.43 -10.22
C LEU A 23 -11.28 -13.26 -11.01
N THR A 24 -12.27 -12.64 -11.64
CA THR A 24 -13.33 -13.37 -12.35
C THR A 24 -13.06 -13.41 -13.86
N PRO A 25 -13.02 -14.59 -14.50
CA PRO A 25 -12.79 -14.69 -15.95
C PRO A 25 -13.94 -14.14 -16.81
N TYR A 26 -15.10 -13.88 -16.20
CA TYR A 26 -16.28 -13.31 -16.88
C TYR A 26 -16.29 -11.79 -16.95
N SER A 27 -15.34 -11.09 -16.29
CA SER A 27 -15.32 -9.62 -16.28
C SER A 27 -15.17 -9.04 -17.68
N GLU A 28 -14.30 -9.59 -18.51
CA GLU A 28 -14.16 -9.23 -19.94
C GLU A 28 -15.49 -9.38 -20.70
N LYS A 29 -16.27 -10.43 -20.41
CA LYS A 29 -17.57 -10.66 -21.06
C LYS A 29 -18.65 -9.71 -20.54
N TRP A 30 -18.60 -9.32 -19.28
CA TRP A 30 -19.58 -8.41 -18.66
C TRP A 30 -19.36 -6.95 -19.05
N PHE A 31 -18.09 -6.53 -19.17
CA PHE A 31 -17.73 -5.13 -19.38
C PHE A 31 -17.24 -4.84 -20.81
N GLY A 32 -16.90 -5.85 -21.60
CA GLY A 32 -16.44 -5.67 -22.99
C GLY A 32 -15.06 -5.00 -23.13
N ILE A 33 -14.30 -4.94 -22.04
CA ILE A 33 -12.98 -4.30 -21.94
C ILE A 33 -12.01 -5.30 -21.30
N GLU A 34 -10.73 -5.26 -21.66
CA GLU A 34 -9.69 -6.06 -21.00
C GLU A 34 -9.70 -5.85 -19.48
N SER A 35 -9.76 -6.97 -18.73
CA SER A 35 -9.95 -6.99 -17.27
C SER A 35 -8.94 -6.11 -16.53
N TYR A 36 -7.68 -6.14 -16.96
CA TYR A 36 -6.60 -5.37 -16.35
C TYR A 36 -6.71 -3.87 -16.62
N GLY A 37 -7.11 -3.48 -17.84
CA GLY A 37 -7.31 -2.07 -18.18
C GLY A 37 -8.42 -1.43 -17.35
N LEU A 38 -9.54 -2.16 -17.18
CA LEU A 38 -10.63 -1.74 -16.33
C LEU A 38 -10.20 -1.66 -14.85
N ALA A 39 -9.45 -2.65 -14.35
CA ALA A 39 -8.97 -2.66 -12.99
C ALA A 39 -8.01 -1.50 -12.68
N ILE A 40 -7.08 -1.19 -13.60
CA ILE A 40 -6.18 -0.05 -13.47
C ILE A 40 -7.00 1.25 -13.44
N ALA A 41 -7.98 1.40 -14.33
CA ALA A 41 -8.86 2.57 -14.35
C ALA A 41 -9.63 2.71 -13.02
N ILE A 42 -10.23 1.63 -12.51
CA ILE A 42 -10.93 1.63 -11.23
C ILE A 42 -9.99 2.04 -10.09
N PHE A 43 -8.80 1.44 -10.02
CA PHE A 43 -7.82 1.74 -8.98
C PHE A 43 -7.36 3.20 -9.02
N LEU A 44 -7.04 3.72 -10.20
CA LEU A 44 -6.60 5.10 -10.39
C LEU A 44 -7.71 6.08 -10.04
N VAL A 45 -8.93 5.85 -10.51
CA VAL A 45 -10.09 6.69 -10.16
C VAL A 45 -10.32 6.66 -8.65
N ALA A 46 -10.34 5.48 -8.03
CA ALA A 46 -10.54 5.32 -6.59
C ALA A 46 -9.46 6.06 -5.76
N SER A 47 -8.20 5.98 -6.20
CA SER A 47 -7.05 6.63 -5.54
C SER A 47 -7.03 8.15 -5.75
N LEU A 48 -7.33 8.63 -6.96
CA LEU A 48 -7.41 10.07 -7.26
C LEU A 48 -8.57 10.73 -6.51
N THR A 49 -9.68 10.02 -6.35
CA THR A 49 -10.84 10.51 -5.62
C THR A 49 -10.50 10.82 -4.15
N ASP A 50 -9.53 10.12 -3.54
CA ASP A 50 -9.02 10.38 -2.16
C ASP A 50 -8.24 11.69 -2.02
N ILE A 51 -7.51 12.05 -3.09
CA ILE A 51 -6.80 13.31 -3.09
C ILE A 51 -7.80 14.46 -3.21
N LEU A 52 -8.83 14.26 -4.04
CA LEU A 52 -9.85 15.26 -4.34
C LEU A 52 -10.80 15.48 -3.15
N ASP A 53 -11.32 14.43 -2.51
CA ASP A 53 -12.23 14.56 -1.37
C ASP A 53 -11.53 15.17 -0.14
N GLY A 54 -10.29 14.77 0.15
CA GLY A 54 -9.49 15.33 1.22
C GLY A 54 -9.13 16.79 0.98
N HIS A 55 -8.92 17.19 -0.28
CA HIS A 55 -8.72 18.60 -0.63
C HIS A 55 -10.02 19.40 -0.51
N LEU A 56 -11.14 18.86 -0.98
CA LEU A 56 -12.44 19.52 -0.98
C LEU A 56 -13.03 19.66 0.43
N ALA A 57 -12.88 18.65 1.28
CA ALA A 57 -13.31 18.67 2.68
C ALA A 57 -12.56 19.75 3.48
N ARG A 58 -11.24 19.88 3.27
CA ARG A 58 -10.42 20.94 3.90
C ARG A 58 -10.82 22.33 3.42
N ARG A 59 -11.08 22.52 2.12
CA ARG A 59 -11.49 23.83 1.58
C ARG A 59 -12.90 24.24 2.00
N ARG A 60 -13.84 23.30 2.11
CA ARG A 60 -15.25 23.60 2.43
C ARG A 60 -15.57 23.57 3.93
N LYS A 61 -14.61 23.25 4.81
CA LYS A 61 -14.82 23.04 6.26
C LYS A 61 -15.94 22.02 6.57
N GLN A 62 -16.31 21.17 5.61
CA GLN A 62 -17.40 20.19 5.73
C GLN A 62 -16.86 18.85 6.23
N VAL A 63 -16.17 18.87 7.39
CA VAL A 63 -15.62 17.67 8.00
C VAL A 63 -16.73 16.99 8.80
N SER A 64 -17.17 15.81 8.36
CA SER A 64 -18.12 14.99 9.13
C SER A 64 -17.37 13.96 9.97
N LYS A 65 -17.86 13.66 11.18
CA LYS A 65 -17.25 12.64 12.07
C LYS A 65 -17.19 11.26 11.40
N VAL A 66 -18.23 10.91 10.64
CA VAL A 66 -18.33 9.64 9.93
C VAL A 66 -17.34 9.58 8.77
N GLY A 67 -17.25 10.63 7.94
CA GLY A 67 -16.28 10.69 6.84
C GLY A 67 -14.84 10.61 7.35
N ALA A 68 -14.51 11.36 8.42
CA ALA A 68 -13.19 11.33 9.02
C ALA A 68 -12.77 9.94 9.56
N LEU A 69 -13.74 9.10 9.94
CA LEU A 69 -13.51 7.71 10.33
C LEU A 69 -13.40 6.78 9.11
N LEU A 70 -14.23 6.99 8.09
CA LEU A 70 -14.30 6.14 6.90
C LEU A 70 -13.13 6.35 5.95
N ASP A 71 -12.59 7.57 5.81
CA ASP A 71 -11.52 7.87 4.84
C ASP A 71 -10.27 7.00 5.07
N PRO A 72 -9.70 6.89 6.29
CA PRO A 72 -8.52 6.05 6.51
C PRO A 72 -8.80 4.56 6.38
N ILE A 73 -10.07 4.13 6.54
CA ILE A 73 -10.48 2.75 6.36
C ILE A 73 -10.55 2.43 4.86
N ALA A 74 -11.22 3.30 4.09
CA ALA A 74 -11.38 3.14 2.65
C ALA A 74 -10.02 3.12 1.92
N ASP A 75 -9.10 4.01 2.29
CA ASP A 75 -7.74 4.05 1.75
C ASP A 75 -7.00 2.71 1.98
N LYS A 76 -6.98 2.24 3.24
CA LYS A 76 -6.34 0.96 3.58
C LYS A 76 -7.00 -0.23 2.90
N LEU A 77 -8.32 -0.25 2.78
CA LEU A 77 -9.05 -1.33 2.10
C LEU A 77 -8.69 -1.41 0.62
N LEU A 78 -8.64 -0.27 -0.09
CA LEU A 78 -8.29 -0.24 -1.51
C LEU A 78 -6.89 -0.78 -1.77
N VAL A 79 -5.89 -0.28 -1.05
CA VAL A 79 -4.50 -0.72 -1.18
C VAL A 79 -4.34 -2.20 -0.79
N SER A 80 -5.00 -2.63 0.29
CA SER A 80 -4.92 -4.03 0.76
C SER A 80 -5.53 -5.01 -0.23
N ALA A 81 -6.73 -4.70 -0.74
CA ALA A 81 -7.41 -5.55 -1.71
C ALA A 81 -6.59 -5.70 -2.99
N ALA A 82 -6.04 -4.59 -3.50
CA ALA A 82 -5.19 -4.62 -4.69
C ALA A 82 -3.91 -5.47 -4.46
N LEU A 83 -3.23 -5.31 -3.32
CA LEU A 83 -2.04 -6.12 -3.00
C LEU A 83 -2.37 -7.61 -2.85
N ILE A 84 -3.50 -7.96 -2.23
CA ILE A 84 -3.94 -9.35 -2.08
C ILE A 84 -4.22 -9.98 -3.45
N VAL A 85 -4.90 -9.25 -4.33
CA VAL A 85 -5.14 -9.72 -5.71
C VAL A 85 -3.83 -9.92 -6.48
N LEU A 86 -2.83 -9.06 -6.27
CA LEU A 86 -1.51 -9.23 -6.88
C LEU A 86 -0.78 -10.49 -6.38
N VAL A 87 -1.02 -10.91 -5.14
CA VAL A 87 -0.50 -12.18 -4.62
C VAL A 87 -1.16 -13.36 -5.33
N GLU A 88 -2.49 -13.34 -5.45
CA GLU A 88 -3.25 -14.38 -6.15
C GLU A 88 -2.82 -14.52 -7.62
N LYS A 89 -2.49 -13.40 -8.27
CA LYS A 89 -1.97 -13.36 -9.64
C LYS A 89 -0.47 -13.71 -9.76
N ASN A 90 0.20 -14.09 -8.67
CA ASN A 90 1.64 -14.38 -8.60
C ASN A 90 2.54 -13.21 -9.04
N LEU A 91 2.06 -11.96 -8.91
CA LEU A 91 2.82 -10.74 -9.25
C LEU A 91 3.53 -10.16 -8.03
N ALA A 92 2.93 -10.30 -6.84
CA ALA A 92 3.50 -9.88 -5.56
C ALA A 92 3.77 -11.09 -4.67
N PRO A 93 4.88 -11.13 -3.91
CA PRO A 93 5.13 -12.21 -2.97
C PRO A 93 4.29 -12.03 -1.70
N ALA A 94 3.66 -13.12 -1.25
CA ALA A 94 2.79 -13.09 -0.06
C ALA A 94 3.49 -12.52 1.18
N TRP A 95 4.77 -12.89 1.41
CA TRP A 95 5.54 -12.43 2.57
C TRP A 95 5.67 -10.90 2.62
N ALA A 96 5.85 -10.25 1.47
CA ALA A 96 6.01 -8.81 1.40
C ALA A 96 4.69 -8.08 1.68
N VAL A 97 3.59 -8.61 1.13
CA VAL A 97 2.25 -8.08 1.39
C VAL A 97 1.89 -8.23 2.87
N VAL A 98 2.21 -9.37 3.49
CA VAL A 98 2.01 -9.58 4.94
C VAL A 98 2.77 -8.55 5.77
N ILE A 99 4.04 -8.27 5.46
CA ILE A 99 4.83 -7.23 6.19
C ILE A 99 4.19 -5.85 6.03
N ILE A 100 3.80 -5.50 4.80
CA ILE A 100 3.17 -4.22 4.49
C ILE A 100 1.87 -4.04 5.27
N LEU A 101 0.96 -5.02 5.21
CA LEU A 101 -0.34 -4.97 5.89
C LEU A 101 -0.19 -5.08 7.40
N GLY A 102 0.61 -6.02 7.87
CA GLY A 102 0.90 -6.24 9.29
C GLY A 102 1.41 -4.97 9.95
N ARG A 103 2.29 -4.21 9.28
CA ARG A 103 2.74 -2.91 9.77
C ARG A 103 1.60 -1.93 9.98
N GLU A 104 0.63 -1.84 9.05
CA GLU A 104 -0.49 -0.91 9.20
C GLU A 104 -1.31 -1.22 10.44
N PHE A 105 -1.55 -2.50 10.72
CA PHE A 105 -2.24 -2.94 11.93
C PHE A 105 -1.42 -2.67 13.19
N VAL A 106 -0.15 -3.06 13.22
CA VAL A 106 0.74 -2.92 14.38
C VAL A 106 0.91 -1.44 14.75
N VAL A 107 1.22 -0.56 13.79
CA VAL A 107 1.41 0.88 14.08
C VAL A 107 0.10 1.53 14.53
N THR A 108 -1.03 1.16 13.92
CA THR A 108 -2.34 1.69 14.34
C THR A 108 -2.71 1.22 15.75
N GLY A 109 -2.52 -0.07 16.05
CA GLY A 109 -2.76 -0.65 17.36
C GLY A 109 -1.85 -0.06 18.44
N LEU A 110 -0.55 0.03 18.17
CA LEU A 110 0.43 0.60 19.10
C LEU A 110 0.09 2.06 19.45
N ARG A 111 -0.31 2.86 18.44
CA ARG A 111 -0.76 4.24 18.68
C ARG A 111 -2.04 4.30 19.48
N SER A 112 -2.96 3.36 19.28
CA SER A 112 -4.21 3.31 20.06
C SER A 112 -3.94 2.97 21.52
N VAL A 113 -3.04 2.02 21.81
CA VAL A 113 -2.62 1.67 23.18
C VAL A 113 -1.84 2.83 23.82
N ALA A 114 -0.93 3.46 23.07
CA ALA A 114 -0.22 4.63 23.56
C ALA A 114 -1.17 5.77 23.93
N ALA A 115 -2.20 6.02 23.12
CA ALA A 115 -3.19 7.05 23.38
C ALA A 115 -4.05 6.76 24.62
N SER A 116 -4.44 5.51 24.88
CA SER A 116 -5.16 5.14 26.12
C SER A 116 -4.30 5.31 27.36
N GLU A 117 -2.97 5.24 27.18
CA GLU A 117 -1.98 5.55 28.20
C GLU A 117 -1.61 7.04 28.31
N GLY A 118 -2.19 7.93 27.51
CA GLY A 118 -1.86 9.35 27.49
C GLY A 118 -0.51 9.70 26.85
N ILE A 119 0.10 8.75 26.14
CA ILE A 119 1.33 8.92 25.36
C ILE A 119 0.94 9.33 23.92
N ILE A 120 1.28 10.56 23.53
CA ILE A 120 0.94 11.08 22.20
C ILE A 120 2.09 10.82 21.23
N ILE A 121 2.04 9.68 20.55
CA ILE A 121 3.01 9.37 19.49
C ILE A 121 2.61 10.10 18.20
N SER A 122 3.41 11.11 17.85
CA SER A 122 3.21 11.92 16.64
C SER A 122 3.40 11.10 15.36
N ALA A 123 2.65 11.45 14.31
CA ALA A 123 2.74 10.81 13.00
C ALA A 123 4.07 11.13 12.31
N GLN A 124 4.79 10.11 11.81
CA GLN A 124 6.01 10.31 11.02
C GLN A 124 5.68 10.80 9.60
N LYS A 125 6.40 11.83 9.12
CA LYS A 125 6.24 12.43 7.76
C LYS A 125 6.50 11.44 6.60
N VAL A 126 7.09 10.28 6.89
CA VAL A 126 7.40 9.19 5.93
C VAL A 126 6.13 8.57 5.32
N GLY A 127 4.95 8.80 5.90
CA GLY A 127 3.69 8.21 5.44
C GLY A 127 3.33 8.48 3.98
N LYS A 128 3.60 9.69 3.46
CA LYS A 128 3.27 10.05 2.07
C LYS A 128 4.09 9.26 1.06
N ILE A 129 5.41 9.21 1.23
CA ILE A 129 6.33 8.54 0.29
C ILE A 129 5.98 7.05 0.19
N LYS A 130 5.66 6.42 1.33
CA LYS A 130 5.19 5.04 1.38
C LYS A 130 3.93 4.81 0.54
N MET A 131 2.91 5.67 0.71
CA MET A 131 1.65 5.56 -0.03
C MET A 131 1.91 5.64 -1.54
N TRP A 132 2.71 6.61 -1.99
CA TRP A 132 3.10 6.73 -3.40
C TRP A 132 3.80 5.47 -3.91
N ALA A 133 4.75 4.91 -3.15
CA ALA A 133 5.43 3.69 -3.52
C ALA A 133 4.47 2.49 -3.65
N GLN A 134 3.48 2.37 -2.76
CA GLN A 134 2.47 1.31 -2.85
C GLN A 134 1.57 1.48 -4.08
N CYS A 135 1.11 2.70 -4.36
CA CYS A 135 0.30 2.97 -5.56
C CYS A 135 1.08 2.69 -6.84
N VAL A 136 2.34 3.12 -6.92
CA VAL A 136 3.23 2.83 -8.07
C VAL A 136 3.46 1.32 -8.19
N ALA A 137 3.70 0.62 -7.08
CA ALA A 137 3.85 -0.83 -7.07
C ALA A 137 2.62 -1.52 -7.66
N ILE A 138 1.42 -1.14 -7.19
CA ILE A 138 0.16 -1.75 -7.64
C ILE A 138 -0.06 -1.51 -9.13
N VAL A 139 0.01 -0.25 -9.57
CA VAL A 139 -0.26 0.11 -10.97
C VAL A 139 0.75 -0.55 -11.91
N ALA A 140 2.05 -0.48 -11.58
CA ALA A 140 3.09 -1.06 -12.42
C ALA A 140 3.00 -2.59 -12.51
N LEU A 141 2.66 -3.28 -11.40
CA LEU A 141 2.44 -4.73 -11.41
C LEU A 141 1.18 -5.12 -12.18
N LEU A 142 0.08 -4.37 -12.06
CA LEU A 142 -1.12 -4.61 -12.85
C LEU A 142 -0.87 -4.44 -14.35
N VAL A 143 -0.15 -3.39 -14.76
CA VAL A 143 0.23 -3.17 -16.16
C VAL A 143 1.13 -4.31 -16.66
N ALA A 144 2.11 -4.72 -15.87
CA ALA A 144 3.05 -5.78 -16.24
C ALA A 144 2.40 -7.17 -16.35
N GLY A 145 1.38 -7.44 -15.52
CA GLY A 145 0.63 -8.69 -15.52
C GLY A 145 -0.48 -8.76 -16.56
N ALA A 146 -0.68 -7.74 -17.39
CA ALA A 146 -1.71 -7.74 -18.41
C ALA A 146 -1.42 -8.84 -19.45
N ASN A 147 -2.34 -9.81 -19.52
CA ASN A 147 -2.47 -10.84 -20.57
C ASN A 147 -1.37 -11.94 -20.60
N SER A 148 -0.64 -12.21 -19.52
CA SER A 148 0.33 -13.34 -19.44
C SER A 148 0.66 -13.72 -17.98
N PRO A 149 1.18 -14.93 -17.70
CA PRO A 149 1.90 -15.19 -16.44
C PRO A 149 3.00 -14.14 -16.22
N PRO A 150 3.48 -13.97 -14.97
CA PRO A 150 4.49 -12.96 -14.66
C PRO A 150 5.62 -13.00 -15.71
N PRO A 151 6.01 -11.84 -16.29
CA PRO A 151 6.93 -11.77 -17.43
C PRO A 151 8.36 -12.21 -17.10
N VAL A 152 8.59 -12.67 -15.87
CA VAL A 152 9.89 -13.03 -15.32
C VAL A 152 9.72 -14.31 -14.50
N SER A 153 10.38 -15.37 -14.94
CA SER A 153 10.21 -16.75 -14.44
C SER A 153 10.57 -16.99 -12.97
N ASN A 154 11.54 -16.25 -12.41
CA ASN A 154 12.19 -16.66 -11.13
C ASN A 154 12.18 -15.61 -9.99
N PHE A 155 11.36 -14.57 -10.09
CA PHE A 155 11.48 -13.38 -9.23
C PHE A 155 10.89 -13.51 -7.80
N GLY A 156 11.43 -14.43 -6.99
CA GLY A 156 11.24 -14.40 -5.53
C GLY A 156 10.99 -15.73 -4.83
N TRP A 157 11.24 -16.86 -5.49
CA TRP A 157 11.19 -18.17 -4.84
C TRP A 157 12.57 -18.54 -4.25
N ASP A 158 13.67 -18.26 -4.96
CA ASP A 158 15.02 -18.65 -4.50
C ASP A 158 15.81 -17.49 -3.87
N VAL A 159 15.97 -16.36 -4.58
CA VAL A 159 16.71 -15.19 -4.06
C VAL A 159 16.02 -13.88 -4.50
N PRO A 160 15.19 -13.26 -3.64
CA PRO A 160 14.55 -11.97 -3.92
C PRO A 160 15.55 -10.84 -4.27
N ALA A 161 16.76 -11.00 -3.72
CA ALA A 161 18.04 -10.35 -3.92
C ALA A 161 18.87 -10.69 -5.18
N ALA A 162 18.37 -11.36 -6.23
CA ALA A 162 19.19 -11.76 -7.40
C ALA A 162 18.48 -11.49 -8.74
N PHE A 163 17.81 -10.36 -8.77
CA PHE A 163 16.88 -9.89 -9.80
C PHE A 163 17.54 -9.65 -11.19
N TRP A 164 18.87 -9.48 -11.22
CA TRP A 164 19.70 -9.16 -12.39
C TRP A 164 20.28 -10.41 -13.05
N GLU A 165 20.10 -11.57 -12.43
CA GLU A 165 20.52 -12.86 -12.99
C GLU A 165 19.48 -13.43 -13.95
N VAL A 166 18.28 -12.87 -13.96
CA VAL A 166 17.18 -13.39 -14.75
C VAL A 166 17.33 -12.99 -16.22
N ALA A 167 17.18 -13.98 -17.11
CA ALA A 167 17.45 -13.83 -18.53
C ALA A 167 16.57 -12.75 -19.17
N GLU A 168 15.28 -12.73 -18.83
CA GLU A 168 14.28 -11.79 -19.32
C GLU A 168 14.65 -10.34 -18.98
N VAL A 169 15.22 -10.12 -17.79
CA VAL A 169 15.72 -8.79 -17.37
C VAL A 169 16.95 -8.41 -18.18
N ARG A 170 17.90 -9.33 -18.35
CA ARG A 170 19.12 -9.09 -19.14
C ARG A 170 18.78 -8.77 -20.60
N THR A 171 17.86 -9.51 -21.19
CA THR A 171 17.38 -9.29 -22.55
C THR A 171 16.68 -7.95 -22.70
N ALA A 172 15.82 -7.58 -21.74
CA ALA A 172 15.18 -6.26 -21.77
C ALA A 172 16.22 -5.12 -21.70
N PHE A 173 17.23 -5.25 -20.85
CA PHE A 173 18.32 -4.27 -20.76
C PHE A 173 19.22 -4.26 -22.01
N SER A 174 19.50 -5.41 -22.63
CA SER A 174 20.26 -5.43 -23.89
C SER A 174 19.47 -4.76 -25.01
N ASN A 175 18.17 -5.04 -25.11
CA ASN A 175 17.28 -4.44 -26.10
C ASN A 175 17.12 -2.93 -25.91
N LEU A 176 17.16 -2.47 -24.64
CA LEU A 176 17.17 -1.05 -24.30
C LEU A 176 18.45 -0.36 -24.80
N LEU A 177 19.61 -0.98 -24.60
CA LEU A 177 20.89 -0.45 -25.05
C LEU A 177 21.04 -0.48 -26.58
N SER A 178 20.43 -1.47 -27.25
CA SER A 178 20.38 -1.55 -28.72
C SER A 178 19.25 -0.75 -29.35
N LEU A 179 18.48 0.01 -28.55
CA LEU A 179 17.33 0.81 -29.00
C LEU A 179 16.25 0.01 -29.76
N SER A 180 16.18 -1.31 -29.56
CA SER A 180 15.25 -2.23 -30.24
C SER A 180 14.22 -2.80 -29.25
N LEU A 181 13.43 -1.91 -28.64
CA LEU A 181 12.47 -2.27 -27.59
C LEU A 181 11.24 -2.99 -28.14
N THR A 182 10.89 -4.10 -27.49
CA THR A 182 9.68 -4.88 -27.75
C THR A 182 8.59 -4.62 -26.72
N THR A 183 7.35 -5.04 -26.99
CA THR A 183 6.24 -4.96 -26.02
C THR A 183 6.52 -5.78 -24.75
N ASN A 184 7.25 -6.89 -24.86
CA ASN A 184 7.61 -7.72 -23.71
C ASN A 184 8.64 -7.01 -22.80
N ASP A 185 9.58 -6.26 -23.38
CA ASP A 185 10.56 -5.49 -22.61
C ASP A 185 9.87 -4.44 -21.73
N TRP A 186 8.83 -3.78 -22.25
CA TRP A 186 8.01 -2.85 -21.46
C TRP A 186 7.30 -3.52 -20.30
N LYS A 187 6.80 -4.75 -20.47
CA LYS A 187 6.20 -5.52 -19.36
C LYS A 187 7.25 -5.88 -18.31
N VAL A 188 8.46 -6.27 -18.72
CA VAL A 188 9.58 -6.55 -17.81
C VAL A 188 9.96 -5.29 -17.03
N PHE A 189 10.09 -4.14 -17.68
CA PHE A 189 10.39 -2.88 -16.98
C PHE A 189 9.29 -2.45 -16.02
N GLY A 190 8.02 -2.56 -16.42
CA GLY A 190 6.88 -2.31 -15.54
C GLY A 190 6.90 -3.23 -14.31
N TYR A 191 7.20 -4.52 -14.53
CA TYR A 191 7.34 -5.48 -13.45
C TYR A 191 8.48 -5.12 -12.49
N LEU A 192 9.65 -4.73 -13.02
CA LEU A 192 10.80 -4.29 -12.23
C LEU A 192 10.49 -3.05 -11.39
N VAL A 193 9.85 -2.04 -11.98
CA VAL A 193 9.42 -0.83 -11.26
C VAL A 193 8.43 -1.18 -10.15
N GLY A 194 7.47 -2.06 -10.46
CA GLY A 194 6.48 -2.53 -9.51
C GLY A 194 7.10 -3.26 -8.31
N ARG A 195 8.00 -4.20 -8.57
CA ARG A 195 8.74 -4.96 -7.55
C ARG A 195 9.71 -4.11 -6.76
N GLY A 196 10.43 -3.19 -7.41
CA GLY A 196 11.33 -2.25 -6.73
C GLY A 196 10.57 -1.33 -5.78
N SER A 197 9.40 -0.84 -6.20
CA SER A 197 8.52 -0.03 -5.35
C SER A 197 7.95 -0.83 -4.18
N LEU A 198 7.65 -2.12 -4.39
CA LEU A 198 7.20 -3.04 -3.33
C LEU A 198 8.30 -3.30 -2.30
N TRP A 199 9.54 -3.52 -2.73
CA TRP A 199 10.70 -3.60 -1.83
C TRP A 199 10.89 -2.34 -0.99
N PHE A 200 10.80 -1.18 -1.64
CA PHE A 200 10.85 0.09 -0.93
C PHE A 200 9.71 0.22 0.11
N ALA A 201 8.49 -0.22 -0.24
CA ALA A 201 7.37 -0.26 0.70
C ALA A 201 7.62 -1.20 1.90
N VAL A 202 8.25 -2.36 1.68
CA VAL A 202 8.65 -3.29 2.74
C VAL A 202 9.72 -2.66 3.64
N LEU A 203 10.80 -2.12 3.07
CA LEU A 203 11.89 -1.51 3.84
C LEU A 203 11.38 -0.35 4.68
N THR A 204 10.55 0.51 4.11
CA THR A 204 9.91 1.62 4.84
C THR A 204 8.90 1.14 5.87
N ALA A 205 8.28 -0.04 5.69
CA ALA A 205 7.43 -0.66 6.70
C ALA A 205 8.23 -1.15 7.91
N CYS A 206 9.30 -1.91 7.69
CA CYS A 206 10.18 -2.37 8.76
C CYS A 206 10.80 -1.18 9.51
N TRP A 207 11.34 -0.19 8.78
CA TRP A 207 11.91 1.01 9.36
C TRP A 207 10.92 1.78 10.22
N SER A 208 9.71 2.01 9.69
CA SER A 208 8.66 2.73 10.42
C SER A 208 8.22 1.97 11.66
N MET A 209 7.99 0.65 11.54
CA MET A 209 7.60 -0.20 12.66
C MET A 209 8.63 -0.12 13.80
N TYR A 210 9.91 -0.28 13.49
CA TYR A 210 10.99 -0.13 14.47
C TYR A 210 10.98 1.24 15.14
N GLY A 211 10.84 2.32 14.36
CA GLY A 211 10.78 3.68 14.90
C GLY A 211 9.61 3.88 15.87
N TYR A 212 8.43 3.36 15.54
CA TYR A 212 7.25 3.43 16.40
C TYR A 212 7.41 2.62 17.69
N PHE A 213 7.94 1.41 17.62
CA PHE A 213 8.20 0.59 18.81
C PHE A 213 9.22 1.23 19.74
N ARG A 214 10.31 1.78 19.20
CA ARG A 214 11.33 2.47 20.00
C ARG A 214 10.74 3.66 20.74
N LEU A 215 9.96 4.50 20.05
CA LEU A 215 9.30 5.66 20.66
C LEU A 215 8.34 5.26 21.78
N PHE A 216 7.52 4.24 21.54
CA PHE A 216 6.59 3.72 22.54
C PHE A 216 7.32 3.19 23.78
N TYR A 217 8.40 2.43 23.59
CA TYR A 217 9.20 1.88 24.68
C TYR A 217 9.87 2.98 25.52
N ASP A 218 10.48 3.97 24.86
CA ASP A 218 11.16 5.09 25.52
C ASP A 218 10.17 5.94 26.35
N GLU A 219 8.98 6.22 25.81
CA GLU A 219 7.96 6.99 26.56
C GLU A 219 7.35 6.19 27.71
N SER A 220 7.09 4.89 27.50
CA SER A 220 6.59 4.01 28.56
C SER A 220 7.57 3.93 29.73
N LYS A 221 8.89 3.83 29.44
CA LYS A 221 9.93 3.82 30.47
C LYS A 221 9.98 5.13 31.26
N LYS A 222 9.91 6.28 30.59
CA LYS A 222 9.88 7.61 31.25
C LYS A 222 8.67 7.76 32.18
N LYS A 223 7.50 7.31 31.75
CA LYS A 223 6.26 7.38 32.53
C LYS A 223 6.34 6.51 33.79
N THR A 224 6.85 5.29 33.68
CA THR A 224 7.06 4.39 34.83
C THR A 224 8.06 4.98 35.83
N ALA A 225 9.17 5.54 35.35
CA ALA A 225 10.14 6.22 36.21
C ALA A 225 9.51 7.41 36.96
N LYS A 226 8.73 8.25 36.27
CA LYS A 226 8.03 9.39 36.91
C LYS A 226 7.03 8.93 37.98
N LYS A 227 6.29 7.85 37.74
CA LYS A 227 5.38 7.27 38.75
C LYS A 227 6.12 6.74 39.98
N ALA A 228 7.30 6.15 39.81
CA ALA A 228 8.10 5.65 40.92
C ALA A 228 8.61 6.78 41.83
N VAL A 229 9.08 7.89 41.23
CA VAL A 229 9.54 9.08 41.98
C VAL A 229 8.41 9.74 42.77
N LEU A 230 7.25 9.95 42.14
CA LEU A 230 6.08 10.53 42.83
C LEU A 230 5.61 9.66 44.01
N LYS A 231 5.71 8.34 43.88
CA LYS A 231 5.35 7.40 44.95
C LYS A 231 6.34 7.45 46.12
N SER A 232 7.64 7.66 45.86
CA SER A 232 8.62 7.83 46.94
C SER A 232 8.47 9.15 47.68
N GLU A 233 8.13 10.24 46.98
CA GLU A 233 7.90 11.55 47.60
C GLU A 233 6.61 11.57 48.45
N SER A 234 5.58 10.81 48.11
CA SER A 234 4.33 10.74 48.90
C SER A 234 4.41 9.91 50.19
N ILE A 235 5.53 9.21 50.41
CA ILE A 235 5.74 8.34 51.59
C ILE A 235 6.63 9.05 52.64
N GLN A 236 7.29 10.16 52.27
CA GLN A 236 8.03 11.05 53.16
C GLN A 236 7.13 12.18 53.67
#